data_AF-A0A5A4RV24-F1
#
_entry.id   AF-A0A5A4RV24-F1
#
_cell.length_a   1.000
_cell.length_b   1.000
_cell.length_c   1.000
_cell.angle_alpha   90.00
_cell.angle_beta   90.00
_cell.angle_gamma   90.00
#
_symmetry.space_group_name_H-M   'P 1'
#
loop_
_entity.id
_entity.type
_entity.pdbx_description
1 polymer ?
#
loop_
_entity_poly.entity_id
_entity_poly.type
_entity_poly.pdbx_seq_one_letter_code
_entity_poly.pdbx_strand_id
1 'polypeptide(L)' 'MADHVYFRTSIPGRDLAVRYVDAIFSIAWSLQDEQQFRQNIHQSAMEVNRQPPLVLPGITVYAYEDKKECVKT' A
#
# COMPACT_ATOMS: atom_id res chain seq x y z
N MET A 1 7.28 18.23 -15.94
CA MET A 1 7.64 18.07 -14.52
C MET A 1 6.60 17.13 -13.95
N ALA A 2 7.00 15.92 -13.55
CA ALA A 2 6.06 14.86 -13.22
C ALA A 2 5.32 15.20 -11.92
N ASP A 3 3.99 15.13 -11.96
CA ASP A 3 3.14 15.29 -10.79
C ASP A 3 3.59 14.32 -9.70
N HIS A 4 4.11 14.88 -8.61
CA HIS A 4 4.55 14.14 -7.45
C HIS A 4 3.36 13.41 -6.84
N VAL A 5 3.34 12.09 -7.03
CA VAL A 5 2.41 11.17 -6.39
C VAL A 5 2.61 11.29 -4.88
N TYR A 6 1.69 12.01 -4.24
CA TYR A 6 1.73 12.29 -2.82
C TYR A 6 1.23 11.08 -2.05
N PHE A 7 2.04 10.04 -1.94
CA PHE A 7 1.80 9.02 -0.93
C PHE A 7 1.90 9.70 0.44
N ARG A 8 0.84 9.63 1.25
CA ARG A 8 0.79 10.25 2.59
C ARG A 8 1.82 9.66 3.58
N THR A 9 2.59 8.65 3.15
CA THR A 9 3.70 8.06 3.89
C THR A 9 5.02 8.77 3.56
N SER A 10 5.77 9.14 4.60
CA SER A 10 7.04 9.87 4.45
C SER A 10 8.05 9.12 3.58
N ILE A 11 8.82 9.84 2.75
CA ILE A 11 9.90 9.25 1.94
C ILE A 11 10.94 8.54 2.83
N PRO A 12 11.42 9.13 3.95
CA PRO A 12 12.37 8.44 4.82
C PRO A 12 11.81 7.16 5.44
N GLY A 13 10.53 7.16 5.83
CA GLY A 13 9.88 5.96 6.38
C GLY A 13 9.79 4.84 5.34
N ARG A 14 9.52 5.19 4.07
CA ARG A 14 9.50 4.23 2.97
C ARG A 14 10.88 3.63 2.70
N ASP A 15 11.94 4.44 2.64
CA ASP A 15 13.31 3.93 2.45
C ASP A 15 13.73 2.99 3.59
N LEU A 16 13.41 3.36 4.84
CA LEU A 16 13.68 2.53 5.99
C LEU A 16 12.90 1.21 5.94
N ALA A 17 11.61 1.26 5.57
CA ALA A 17 10.82 0.05 5.40
C ALA A 17 11.37 -0.88 4.31
N VAL A 18 11.69 -0.33 3.13
CA VAL A 18 12.28 -1.07 2.00
C VAL A 18 13.52 -1.84 2.42
N ARG A 19 14.35 -1.30 3.30
CA ARG A 19 15.61 -1.93 3.74
C ARG A 19 15.43 -2.99 4.81
N TYR A 20 14.48 -2.81 5.73
CA TYR A 20 14.50 -3.56 7.00
C TYR A 20 13.26 -4.40 7.31
N VAL A 21 12.09 -4.15 6.73
CA VAL A 21 10.86 -4.87 7.11
C VAL A 21 10.45 -5.92 6.09
N ASP A 22 9.80 -6.99 6.51
CA ASP A 22 9.28 -8.02 5.59
C ASP A 22 7.88 -7.67 5.06
N ALA A 23 7.15 -6.79 5.76
CA ALA A 23 5.83 -6.33 5.37
C ALA A 23 5.58 -4.86 5.74
N ILE A 24 4.77 -4.17 4.93
CA ILE A 24 4.32 -2.80 5.09
C ILE A 24 2.80 -2.78 5.16
N PHE A 25 2.24 -2.21 6.22
CA PHE A 25 0.81 -1.87 6.26
C PHE A 25 0.60 -0.51 5.57
N SER A 26 -0.18 -0.48 4.49
CA SER A 26 -0.41 0.73 3.70
C SER A 26 -1.82 1.28 3.91
N ILE A 27 -1.96 2.58 3.68
CA ILE A 27 -3.26 3.25 3.56
C ILE A 27 -3.40 3.65 2.08
N ALA A 28 -4.42 3.09 1.43
CA ALA A 28 -4.78 3.43 0.06
C ALA A 28 -6.26 3.82 -0.02
N TRP A 29 -6.56 4.82 -0.83
CA TRP A 29 -7.93 5.33 -1.03
C TRP A 29 -8.53 4.83 -2.35
N SER A 30 -7.70 4.27 -3.22
CA SER A 30 -8.10 3.65 -4.48
C SER A 30 -7.18 2.49 -4.81
N LEU A 31 -7.65 1.60 -5.71
CA LEU A 31 -6.83 0.53 -6.24
C LEU A 31 -5.59 1.07 -6.97
N GLN A 32 -5.72 2.20 -7.67
CA GLN A 32 -4.63 2.82 -8.40
C GLN A 32 -3.52 3.30 -7.45
N ASP A 33 -3.88 3.96 -6.36
CA ASP A 33 -2.91 4.43 -5.36
C ASP A 33 -2.14 3.25 -4.78
N GLU A 34 -2.84 2.17 -4.42
CA GLU A 34 -2.21 0.97 -3.86
C GLU A 34 -1.25 0.30 -4.86
N GLN A 35 -1.67 0.16 -6.13
CA GLN A 35 -0.83 -0.41 -7.18
C GLN A 35 0.44 0.42 -7.38
N GLN A 36 0.31 1.74 -7.39
CA GLN A 36 1.43 2.63 -7.59
C GLN A 36 2.37 2.65 -6.38
N PHE A 37 1.83 2.58 -5.15
CA PHE A 37 2.64 2.47 -3.92
C PHE A 37 3.46 1.19 -3.95
N ARG A 38 2.80 0.06 -4.23
CA ARG A 38 3.45 -1.25 -4.33
C ARG A 38 4.56 -1.24 -5.38
N GLN A 39 4.31 -0.69 -6.57
CA GLN A 39 5.33 -0.60 -7.63
C GLN A 39 6.55 0.21 -7.18
N ASN A 40 6.34 1.36 -6.51
CA ASN A 40 7.45 2.16 -5.99
C ASN A 40 8.27 1.39 -4.95
N ILE A 41 7.63 0.73 -3.99
CA ILE A 41 8.32 -0.08 -2.96
C ILE A 41 9.12 -1.22 -3.59
N HIS A 42 8.54 -1.90 -4.58
CA HIS A 42 9.22 -2.98 -5.30
C HIS A 42 10.45 -2.48 -6.06
N GLN A 43 10.31 -1.37 -6.79
CA GLN A 43 11.42 -0.77 -7.53
C GLN A 43 12.56 -0.37 -6.59
N SER A 44 12.25 0.30 -5.47
CA SER A 44 13.25 0.68 -4.48
C SER A 44 13.92 -0.53 -3.80
N ALA A 45 13.18 -1.62 -3.56
CA ALA A 45 13.75 -2.85 -3.01
C ALA A 45 14.77 -3.50 -3.98
N MET A 46 14.47 -3.49 -5.28
CA MET A 46 15.38 -3.99 -6.31
C MET A 46 16.67 -3.16 -6.37
N GLU A 47 16.59 -1.83 -6.24
CA GLU A 47 17.75 -0.92 -6.23
C GLU A 47 18.72 -1.20 -5.07
N VAL A 48 18.22 -1.78 -3.96
CA VAL A 48 19.04 -2.16 -2.79
C VAL A 48 19.29 -3.67 -2.71
N ASN A 49 19.07 -4.42 -3.80
CA ASN A 49 19.26 -5.87 -3.91
C ASN A 49 18.50 -6.68 -2.84
N ARG A 50 17.28 -6.25 -2.51
CA ARG A 50 16.40 -6.94 -1.55
C ARG A 50 15.18 -7.52 -2.26
N GLN A 51 14.67 -8.62 -1.72
CA GLN A 51 13.31 -9.04 -2.04
C GLN A 51 12.31 -7.97 -1.57
N PRO A 52 11.35 -7.55 -2.42
CA PRO A 52 10.35 -6.58 -2.03
C PRO A 52 9.53 -7.05 -0.82
N PRO A 53 9.25 -6.17 0.16
CA PRO A 53 8.36 -6.52 1.26
C PRO A 53 6.92 -6.71 0.77
N LEU A 54 6.13 -7.49 1.51
CA LEU A 54 4.70 -7.59 1.29
C LEU A 54 4.04 -6.23 1.57
N VAL A 55 3.17 -5.76 0.67
CA VAL A 55 2.36 -4.56 0.89
C VAL A 55 0.94 -5.00 1.20
N LEU A 56 0.44 -4.58 2.36
CA LEU A 56 -0.84 -4.98 2.93
C LEU A 56 -1.71 -3.74 3.13
N PRO A 57 -2.59 -3.43 2.15
CA PRO A 57 -3.53 -2.32 2.31
C PRO A 57 -4.52 -2.63 3.42
N GLY A 58 -4.71 -1.65 4.32
CA GLY A 58 -5.78 -1.70 5.30
C GLY A 58 -7.14 -1.70 4.62
N ILE A 59 -7.95 -2.73 4.87
CA ILE A 59 -9.32 -2.85 4.38
C ILE A 59 -10.24 -3.24 5.55
N THR A 60 -11.37 -2.54 5.65
CA THR A 60 -12.48 -2.94 6.52
C THR A 60 -13.58 -3.49 5.63
N VAL A 61 -14.01 -4.72 5.89
CA VAL A 61 -15.04 -5.42 5.12
C VAL A 61 -16.23 -5.70 6.03
N TYR A 62 -17.42 -5.28 5.60
CA TYR A 62 -18.68 -5.73 6.18
C TYR A 62 -19.20 -6.88 5.34
N ALA A 63 -19.38 -8.05 5.96
CA ALA A 63 -19.87 -9.25 5.30
C ALA A 63 -21.26 -9.61 5.84
N TYR A 64 -22.17 -9.95 4.94
CA TYR A 64 -23.55 -10.34 5.22
C TYR A 64 -23.91 -11.56 4.38
N GLU A 65 -24.88 -12.35 4.84
CA GLU A 65 -25.37 -13.50 4.06
C GLU A 65 -26.17 -13.06 2.83
N ASP A 66 -26.96 -11.97 2.95
CA ASP A 66 -27.70 -11.35 1.85
C ASP A 66 -27.22 -9.91 1.63
N LYS A 67 -26.98 -9.54 0.36
CA LYS A 67 -26.64 -8.17 -0.07
C LYS A 67 -27.61 -7.11 0.44
N LYS A 68 -28.88 -7.46 0.65
CA LYS A 68 -29.91 -6.52 1.15
C LYS A 68 -29.62 -6.01 2.57
N GLU A 69 -28.86 -6.76 3.36
CA GLU A 69 -28.49 -6.37 4.72
C GLU A 69 -27.33 -5.36 4.75
N CYS A 70 -26.55 -5.32 3.67
CA CYS A 70 -25.37 -4.45 3.53
C CYS A 70 -25.70 -2.94 3.50
N VAL A 71 -26.96 -2.54 3.28
CA VAL A 71 -27.35 -1.14 3.07
C VAL A 71 -27.80 -0.44 4.37
N LYS A 72 -27.76 -1.14 5.52
CA LYS A 72 -28.30 -0.62 6.79
C LYS A 72 -27.29 0.05 7.73
N THR A 73 -26.01 0.08 7.37
CA THR A 73 -24.90 0.72 8.13
C THR A 73 -24.46 1.99 7.45
#